data_AF-A0A6M8HS66-F1
#
_entry.id   AF-A0A6M8HS66-F1
#
_cell.length_a   1.000
_cell.length_b   1.000
_cell.length_c   1.000
_cell.angle_alpha   90.00
_cell.angle_beta   90.00
_cell.angle_gamma   90.00
#
_symmetry.space_group_name_H-M   'P 1'
#
loop_
_entity.id
_entity.type
_entity.pdbx_description
1 polymer ?
#
loop_
_entity_poly.entity_id
_entity_poly.type
_entity_poly.pdbx_seq_one_letter_code
_entity_poly.pdbx_strand_id
1 'polypeptide(L)'
;MMVLAARPPARADHSQRDAVQPMEHTARADTVLAALFSRLDEDRNEPASVKSLAQEFGEQAVHCVAHTLERRHDALVQSSASMLRTLVQLWAASGLAPDEIWIELHKREQLGSLLMQLNQAQSQAPRRLLKPWRVDSTKLP
;
A
#
# COMPACT_ATOMS: atom_id res chain seq x y z
N MET A 1 43.19 -33.83 -30.98
CA MET A 1 43.02 -33.16 -29.67
C MET A 1 42.06 -31.99 -29.91
N MET A 2 40.76 -32.17 -29.65
CA MET A 2 39.71 -31.23 -30.04
C MET A 2 38.87 -30.90 -28.81
N VAL A 3 38.92 -29.64 -28.37
CA VAL A 3 38.25 -29.15 -27.16
C VAL A 3 36.78 -28.88 -27.49
N LEU A 4 35.88 -29.60 -26.80
CA LEU A 4 34.43 -29.42 -26.88
C LEU A 4 34.05 -28.14 -26.12
N ALA A 5 33.71 -27.07 -26.83
CA ALA A 5 33.23 -25.83 -26.23
C ALA A 5 31.78 -26.00 -25.73
N ALA A 6 31.58 -25.93 -24.41
CA ALA A 6 30.25 -25.92 -23.81
C ALA A 6 29.53 -24.59 -24.13
N ARG A 7 28.34 -24.70 -24.72
CA ARG A 7 27.43 -23.58 -25.03
C ARG A 7 26.80 -23.06 -23.73
N PRO A 8 26.84 -21.75 -23.42
CA PRO A 8 26.19 -21.23 -22.22
C PRO A 8 24.65 -21.29 -22.35
N PRO A 9 23.91 -21.46 -21.24
CA PRO A 9 22.45 -21.50 -21.29
C PRO A 9 21.88 -20.15 -21.69
N ALA A 10 20.80 -20.19 -22.47
CA ALA A 10 20.06 -19.02 -22.92
C ALA A 10 19.63 -18.16 -21.72
N ARG A 11 19.94 -16.86 -21.75
CA ARG A 11 19.37 -15.86 -20.85
C ARG A 11 17.85 -15.96 -21.00
N ALA A 12 17.15 -16.33 -19.92
CA ALA A 12 15.72 -16.13 -19.83
C ALA A 12 15.43 -14.66 -20.13
N ASP A 13 14.42 -14.38 -20.93
CA ASP A 13 13.93 -13.03 -21.15
C ASP A 13 13.07 -12.65 -19.95
N HIS A 14 13.49 -11.64 -19.19
CA HIS A 14 12.82 -11.20 -17.95
C HIS A 14 11.78 -10.11 -18.29
N SER A 15 11.65 -9.73 -19.57
CA SER A 15 10.86 -8.58 -20.01
C SER A 15 9.34 -8.78 -19.95
N GLN A 16 8.86 -9.96 -19.50
CA GLN A 16 7.44 -10.34 -19.62
C GLN A 16 6.71 -10.68 -18.31
N ARG A 17 7.30 -10.50 -17.11
CA ARG A 17 6.63 -10.89 -15.84
C ARG A 17 6.07 -9.77 -14.96
N ASP A 18 6.36 -8.50 -15.23
CA ASP A 18 5.88 -7.40 -14.39
C ASP A 18 4.78 -6.57 -15.08
N ALA A 19 3.81 -7.26 -15.68
CA ALA A 19 2.50 -6.64 -15.87
C ALA A 19 1.81 -6.60 -14.49
N VAL A 20 2.16 -5.59 -13.68
CA VAL A 20 1.30 -5.13 -12.59
C VAL A 20 -0.06 -4.93 -13.23
N GLN A 21 -1.06 -5.75 -12.89
CA GLN A 21 -2.44 -5.53 -13.30
C GLN A 21 -2.98 -4.36 -12.48
N PRO A 22 -3.10 -3.13 -13.00
CA PRO A 22 -3.56 -2.02 -12.19
C PRO A 22 -5.03 -1.74 -12.53
N MET A 23 -5.78 -1.21 -11.56
CA MET A 23 -7.05 -0.45 -11.70
C MET A 23 -8.38 -1.16 -11.43
N GLU A 24 -8.62 -2.43 -11.77
CA GLU A 24 -9.97 -3.02 -11.63
C GLU A 24 -10.42 -3.19 -10.16
N HIS A 25 -9.52 -3.62 -9.27
CA HIS A 25 -9.84 -3.85 -7.85
C HIS A 25 -10.00 -2.55 -7.04
N THR A 26 -9.22 -1.53 -7.38
CA THR A 26 -9.25 -0.23 -6.69
C THR A 26 -10.55 0.52 -7.03
N ALA A 27 -10.92 0.58 -8.31
CA ALA A 27 -12.17 1.21 -8.75
C ALA A 27 -13.42 0.57 -8.12
N ARG A 28 -13.39 -0.75 -7.89
CA ARG A 28 -14.47 -1.47 -7.21
C ARG A 28 -14.53 -1.15 -5.71
N ALA A 29 -13.40 -1.00 -5.04
CA ALA A 29 -13.33 -0.61 -3.63
C ALA A 29 -13.86 0.82 -3.41
N ASP A 30 -13.53 1.74 -4.32
CA ASP A 30 -14.03 3.11 -4.31
C ASP A 30 -15.56 3.14 -4.43
N THR A 31 -16.12 2.29 -5.29
CA THR A 31 -17.58 2.19 -5.47
C THR A 31 -18.28 1.66 -4.22
N VAL A 32 -17.71 0.65 -3.55
CA VAL A 32 -18.31 0.05 -2.35
C VAL A 32 -18.30 1.02 -1.18
N LEU A 33 -17.19 1.74 -0.99
CA LEU A 33 -17.10 2.73 0.08
C LEU A 33 -18.00 3.93 -0.22
N ALA A 34 -18.04 4.44 -1.46
CA ALA A 34 -18.99 5.47 -1.85
C ALA A 34 -20.44 5.07 -1.54
N ALA A 35 -20.83 3.83 -1.87
CA ALA A 35 -22.16 3.31 -1.54
C ALA A 35 -22.39 3.16 -0.02
N LEU A 36 -21.35 2.82 0.73
CA LEU A 36 -21.39 2.77 2.20
C LEU A 36 -21.60 4.17 2.78
N PHE A 37 -20.87 5.17 2.28
CA PHE A 37 -21.03 6.57 2.67
C PHE A 37 -22.43 7.09 2.38
N SER A 38 -22.97 6.85 1.19
CA SER A 38 -24.34 7.25 0.87
C SER A 38 -25.36 6.60 1.80
N ARG A 39 -25.20 5.33 2.15
CA ARG A 39 -26.09 4.66 3.13
C ARG A 39 -25.97 5.25 4.52
N LEU A 40 -24.76 5.60 4.96
CA LEU A 40 -24.52 6.13 6.30
C LEU A 40 -24.98 7.58 6.46
N ASP A 41 -25.01 8.36 5.37
CA ASP A 41 -25.57 9.72 5.38
C ASP A 41 -27.11 9.69 5.44
N GLU A 42 -27.74 8.69 4.83
CA GLU A 42 -29.18 8.41 4.95
C GLU A 42 -29.56 7.93 6.37
N ASP A 43 -28.73 7.08 6.98
CA ASP A 43 -28.97 6.44 8.27
C ASP A 43 -28.51 7.33 9.46
N ARG A 44 -28.61 8.66 9.33
CA ARG A 44 -28.42 9.64 10.43
C ARG A 44 -29.47 9.50 11.53
N ASN A 45 -29.55 8.32 12.13
CA ASN A 45 -30.29 8.09 13.35
C ASN A 45 -29.37 8.51 14.51
N GLU A 46 -29.75 9.55 15.25
CA GLU A 46 -29.12 10.16 16.45
C GLU A 46 -27.58 10.09 16.55
N PRO A 47 -26.86 11.23 16.56
CA PRO A 47 -25.40 11.24 16.51
C PRO A 47 -24.82 10.53 17.75
N ALA A 48 -24.44 9.26 17.58
CA ALA A 48 -23.60 8.57 18.54
C ALA A 48 -22.38 9.46 18.80
N SER A 49 -22.12 9.78 20.06
CA SER A 49 -21.01 10.68 20.40
C SER A 49 -19.71 10.16 19.78
N VAL A 50 -18.84 11.07 19.35
CA VAL A 50 -17.48 10.74 18.83
C VAL A 50 -16.76 9.77 19.77
N LYS A 51 -16.97 9.92 21.09
CA LYS A 51 -16.43 9.01 22.11
C LYS A 51 -16.95 7.57 21.96
N SER A 52 -18.25 7.40 21.76
CA SER A 52 -18.87 6.07 21.57
C SER A 52 -18.36 5.41 20.29
N LEU A 53 -18.29 6.17 19.19
CA LEU A 53 -17.79 5.69 17.91
C LEU A 53 -16.31 5.30 17.99
N ALA A 54 -15.48 6.11 18.67
CA ALA A 54 -14.08 5.80 18.89
C ALA A 54 -13.89 4.52 19.72
N GLN A 55 -14.72 4.30 20.74
CA GLN A 55 -14.69 3.08 21.53
C GLN A 55 -15.09 1.86 20.69
N GLU A 56 -16.20 1.93 19.95
CA GLU A 56 -16.66 0.83 19.10
C GLU A 56 -15.62 0.51 18.01
N PHE A 57 -15.00 1.52 17.39
CA PHE A 57 -13.91 1.32 16.44
C PHE A 57 -12.74 0.56 17.08
N GLY A 58 -12.31 0.97 18.28
CA GLY A 58 -11.25 0.31 19.02
C GLY A 58 -11.56 -1.15 19.34
N GLU A 59 -12.79 -1.44 19.77
CA GLU A 59 -13.26 -2.80 20.02
C GLU A 59 -13.22 -3.67 18.75
N GLN A 60 -13.69 -3.15 17.61
CA GLN A 60 -13.65 -3.89 16.35
C GLN A 60 -12.22 -4.13 15.85
N ALA A 61 -11.31 -3.18 16.07
CA ALA A 61 -9.90 -3.36 15.74
C ALA A 61 -9.26 -4.49 16.55
N VAL A 62 -9.54 -4.55 17.86
CA VAL A 62 -9.09 -5.65 18.73
C VAL A 62 -9.69 -6.98 18.28
N HIS A 63 -10.98 -7.03 17.94
CA HIS A 63 -11.61 -8.25 17.42
C HIS A 63 -10.97 -8.72 16.11
N CYS A 64 -10.61 -7.82 15.19
CA CYS A 64 -9.90 -8.20 13.96
C CYS A 64 -8.57 -8.91 14.27
N VAL A 65 -7.79 -8.36 15.20
CA VAL A 65 -6.51 -8.97 15.62
C VAL A 65 -6.78 -10.33 16.28
N ALA A 66 -7.74 -10.41 17.20
CA ALA A 66 -8.09 -11.65 17.89
C ALA A 66 -8.54 -12.75 16.91
N HIS A 67 -9.47 -12.44 16.00
CA HIS A 67 -9.97 -13.42 15.02
C HIS A 67 -8.91 -13.87 14.03
N THR A 68 -7.93 -13.01 13.72
CA THR A 68 -6.75 -13.40 12.94
C THR A 68 -5.93 -14.47 13.68
N LEU A 69 -5.67 -14.27 14.98
CA LEU A 69 -4.94 -15.23 15.81
C LEU A 69 -5.71 -16.54 15.98
N GLU A 70 -7.04 -16.47 16.07
CA GLU A 70 -7.94 -17.62 16.16
C GLU A 70 -8.17 -18.34 14.82
N ARG A 71 -7.67 -17.80 13.70
CA ARG A 71 -7.92 -18.29 12.33
C ARG A 71 -9.41 -18.38 11.96
N ARG A 72 -10.23 -17.46 12.50
CA ARG A 72 -11.67 -17.38 12.22
C ARG A 72 -11.94 -16.41 11.07
N HIS A 73 -11.87 -16.90 9.84
CA HIS A 73 -12.04 -16.07 8.64
C HIS A 73 -13.38 -15.33 8.58
N ASP A 74 -14.49 -16.01 8.84
CA ASP A 74 -15.82 -15.39 8.77
C ASP A 74 -15.99 -14.28 9.81
N ALA A 75 -15.50 -14.52 11.03
CA ALA A 75 -15.52 -13.52 12.11
C ALA A 75 -14.59 -12.34 11.78
N LEU A 76 -13.42 -12.59 11.20
CA LEU A 76 -12.50 -11.54 10.76
C LEU A 76 -13.14 -10.64 9.69
N VAL A 77 -13.86 -11.21 8.73
CA VAL A 77 -14.58 -10.43 7.70
C VAL A 77 -15.63 -9.55 8.34
N GLN A 78 -16.41 -10.08 9.29
CA GLN A 78 -17.45 -9.32 10.00
C GLN A 78 -16.86 -8.17 10.83
N SER A 79 -15.85 -8.43 11.65
CA SER A 79 -15.19 -7.40 12.45
C SER A 79 -14.51 -6.34 11.57
N SER A 80 -13.91 -6.75 10.45
CA SER A 80 -13.29 -5.80 9.50
C SER A 80 -14.34 -4.89 8.87
N ALA A 81 -15.48 -5.43 8.46
CA ALA A 81 -16.59 -4.64 7.91
C ALA A 81 -17.16 -3.67 8.96
N SER A 82 -17.37 -4.13 10.20
CA SER A 82 -17.82 -3.28 11.31
C SER A 82 -16.81 -2.16 11.61
N MET A 83 -15.53 -2.49 11.65
CA MET A 83 -14.46 -1.51 11.87
C MET A 83 -14.45 -0.42 10.80
N LEU A 84 -14.56 -0.79 9.51
CA LEU A 84 -14.62 0.18 8.42
C LEU A 84 -15.87 1.06 8.49
N ARG A 85 -17.04 0.48 8.78
CA ARG A 85 -18.29 1.24 8.97
C ARG A 85 -18.15 2.28 10.08
N THR A 86 -17.63 1.88 11.24
CA THR A 86 -17.47 2.79 12.37
C THR A 86 -16.39 3.85 12.10
N LEU A 87 -15.32 3.52 11.37
CA LEU A 87 -14.32 4.50 10.94
C LEU A 87 -14.93 5.59 10.04
N VAL A 88 -15.79 5.19 9.10
CA VAL A 88 -16.53 6.13 8.24
C VAL A 88 -17.46 7.03 9.07
N GLN A 89 -18.20 6.48 10.02
CA GLN A 89 -19.05 7.26 10.92
C GLN A 89 -18.22 8.27 11.74
N LEU A 90 -17.02 7.89 12.17
CA LEU A 90 -16.10 8.78 12.89
C LEU A 90 -15.62 9.95 12.04
N TRP A 91 -15.35 9.72 10.74
CA TRP A 91 -15.01 10.79 9.80
C TRP A 91 -16.15 11.77 9.64
N ALA A 92 -17.37 11.26 9.41
CA ALA A 92 -18.57 12.09 9.31
C ALA A 92 -18.80 12.91 10.59
N ALA A 93 -18.69 12.29 11.76
CA ALA A 93 -18.83 12.96 13.06
C ALA A 93 -17.71 13.99 13.33
N SER A 94 -16.57 13.87 12.66
CA SER A 94 -15.43 14.80 12.75
C SER A 94 -15.39 15.84 11.63
N GLY A 95 -16.36 15.81 10.70
CA GLY A 95 -16.39 16.71 9.54
C GLY A 95 -15.33 16.44 8.47
N LEU A 96 -14.75 15.23 8.43
CA LEU A 96 -13.76 14.84 7.43
C LEU A 96 -14.44 14.28 6.19
N ALA A 97 -14.04 14.77 5.01
CA ALA A 97 -14.54 14.23 3.76
C ALA A 97 -13.77 12.96 3.38
N PRO A 98 -14.42 11.92 2.85
CA PRO A 98 -13.74 10.68 2.44
C PRO A 98 -12.65 10.92 1.41
N ASP A 99 -12.87 11.85 0.49
CA ASP A 99 -11.92 12.25 -0.54
C ASP A 99 -10.59 12.74 0.05
N GLU A 100 -10.61 13.41 1.20
CA GLU A 100 -9.39 13.88 1.87
C GLU A 100 -8.51 12.70 2.32
N ILE A 101 -9.14 11.65 2.86
CA ILE A 101 -8.44 10.43 3.26
C ILE A 101 -7.92 9.68 2.02
N TRP A 102 -8.70 9.67 0.94
CA TRP A 102 -8.34 8.98 -0.30
C TRP A 102 -7.15 9.63 -0.99
N ILE A 103 -7.14 10.96 -1.04
CA ILE A 103 -6.01 11.75 -1.50
C ILE A 103 -4.75 11.43 -0.67
N GLU A 104 -4.88 11.35 0.66
CA GLU A 104 -3.76 11.02 1.54
C GLU A 104 -3.25 9.59 1.33
N LEU A 105 -4.13 8.59 1.18
CA LEU A 105 -3.73 7.22 0.86
C LEU A 105 -3.02 7.13 -0.48
N HIS A 106 -3.54 7.82 -1.50
CA HIS A 106 -2.93 7.85 -2.82
C HIS A 106 -1.54 8.49 -2.80
N LYS A 107 -1.35 9.57 -2.04
CA LYS A 107 -0.02 10.19 -1.84
C LYS A 107 0.97 9.19 -1.22
N ARG A 108 0.56 8.41 -0.22
CA ARG A 108 1.42 7.41 0.43
C ARG A 108 1.82 6.29 -0.53
N GLU A 109 0.88 5.83 -1.34
CA GLU A 109 1.11 4.80 -2.36
C GLU A 109 2.10 5.28 -3.44
N GLN A 110 1.90 6.49 -3.98
CA GLN A 110 2.80 7.09 -4.95
C GLN A 110 4.23 7.27 -4.40
N LEU A 111 4.36 7.77 -3.17
CA LEU A 111 5.67 7.93 -2.52
C LEU A 111 6.38 6.58 -2.34
N GLY A 112 5.65 5.55 -1.91
CA GLY A 112 6.20 4.19 -1.79
C GLY A 112 6.69 3.64 -3.13
N SER A 113 5.89 3.83 -4.19
CA SER A 113 6.23 3.40 -5.55
C SER A 113 7.50 4.09 -6.06
N LEU A 114 7.60 5.42 -5.90
CA LEU A 114 8.77 6.19 -6.31
C LEU A 114 10.04 5.75 -5.56
N LEU A 115 9.97 5.58 -4.24
CA LEU A 115 11.10 5.12 -3.44
C LEU A 115 11.57 3.73 -3.88
N MET A 116 10.62 2.84 -4.19
CA MET A 116 10.93 1.50 -4.69
C MET A 116 11.62 1.57 -6.06
N GLN A 117 11.15 2.41 -6.99
CA GLN A 117 11.78 2.61 -8.29
C GLN A 117 13.21 3.16 -8.17
N LEU A 118 13.43 4.15 -7.29
CA LEU A 118 14.76 4.72 -7.06
C LEU A 118 15.74 3.67 -6.51
N ASN A 119 15.29 2.84 -5.57
CA ASN A 119 16.10 1.76 -5.02
C ASN A 119 16.45 0.70 -6.09
N GLN A 120 15.47 0.34 -6.93
CA GLN A 120 15.69 -0.57 -8.05
C GLN A 120 16.67 0.01 -9.08
N ALA A 121 16.53 1.29 -9.43
CA ALA A 121 17.44 1.97 -10.36
C ALA A 121 18.89 2.01 -9.86
N GLN A 122 19.09 2.20 -8.55
CA GLN A 122 20.42 2.11 -7.92
C GLN A 122 21.00 0.70 -7.95
N SER A 123 20.15 -0.31 -7.75
CA SER A 123 20.55 -1.73 -7.76
C SER A 123 20.86 -2.23 -9.18
N GLN A 124 20.19 -1.70 -10.20
CA GLN A 124 20.39 -2.05 -11.62
C GLN A 124 21.45 -1.20 -12.32
N ALA A 125 21.87 -0.06 -11.73
CA ALA A 125 22.97 0.70 -12.26
C ALA A 125 24.21 -0.20 -12.33
N PRO A 126 24.85 -0.35 -13.51
CA PRO A 126 26.07 -1.15 -13.59
C PRO A 126 27.05 -0.58 -12.58
N ARG A 127 27.65 -1.44 -11.74
CA ARG A 127 28.81 -1.07 -10.93
C ARG A 127 29.91 -0.64 -11.89
N ARG A 128 29.86 0.61 -12.37
CA ARG A 128 30.99 1.25 -12.99
C ARG A 128 32.03 1.20 -11.90
N LEU A 129 33.02 0.33 -12.08
CA LEU A 129 34.23 0.33 -11.29
C LEU A 129 34.74 1.77 -11.41
N LEU A 130 34.40 2.60 -10.43
CA LEU A 130 34.84 3.97 -10.37
C LEU A 130 36.35 3.86 -10.37
N LYS A 131 36.96 4.33 -11.46
CA LYS A 131 38.41 4.48 -11.57
C LYS A 131 38.83 5.18 -10.27
N PRO A 132 39.73 4.59 -9.46
CA PRO A 132 40.00 5.07 -8.12
C PRO A 132 40.33 6.56 -8.22
N TRP A 133 39.56 7.38 -7.50
CA TRP A 133 39.69 8.82 -7.53
C TRP A 133 41.12 9.18 -7.13
N ARG A 134 41.93 9.59 -8.12
CA ARG A 134 43.26 10.12 -7.87
C ARG A 134 43.10 11.59 -7.54
N VAL A 135 43.41 11.95 -6.30
CA VAL A 135 43.65 13.34 -5.92
C VAL A 135 44.86 13.78 -6.73
N ASP A 136 44.67 14.55 -7.79
CA ASP A 136 45.77 15.28 -8.40
C ASP A 136 46.11 16.43 -7.44
N SER A 137 46.92 16.12 -6.42
CA SER A 137 47.50 17.11 -5.50
C SER A 137 48.57 17.90 -6.24
N THR A 138 48.19 18.62 -7.29
CA THR A 138 49.06 19.56 -7.98
C THR A 138 48.61 20.94 -7.58
N LYS A 139 49.24 21.47 -6.54
CA LYS A 139 49.75 22.86 -6.37
C LYS A 139 50.07 23.06 -4.89
N LEU A 140 51.24 22.58 -4.48
CA LEU A 140 51.99 23.21 -3.39
C LEU A 140 53.08 24.07 -4.07
N PRO A 141 53.17 25.37 -3.77
CA PRO A 141 54.12 26.30 -4.36
C PRO A 141 55.57 26.00 -3.96
#